data_AF-A0A178KHV2-F1
#
_entry.id   AF-A0A178KHV2-F1
#
_cell.length_a   1.000
_cell.length_b   1.000
_cell.length_c   1.000
_cell.angle_alpha   90.00
_cell.angle_beta   90.00
_cell.angle_gamma   90.00
#
_symmetry.space_group_name_H-M   'P 1'
#
loop_
_entity.id
_entity.type
_entity.pdbx_description
1 polymer ?
#
loop_
_entity_poly.entity_id
_entity_poly.type
_entity_poly.pdbx_seq_one_letter_code
_entity_poly.pdbx_strand_id
1 'polypeptide(L)' 'MYKHLFFLDSKTLDWLTPYILVLASDTIAFNVFVLTFVSVVVFNSLNSMLALMVIFLGWGYVIGFWLLK' A
#
# COMPACT_ATOMS: atom_id res chain seq x y z
N MET A 1 41.02 2.21 3.27
CA MET A 1 40.62 1.13 4.19
C MET A 1 39.17 1.36 4.67
N TYR A 2 38.20 1.48 3.74
CA TYR A 2 36.78 1.79 4.03
C TYR A 2 35.80 0.76 3.44
N LYS A 3 36.28 -0.22 2.66
CA LYS A 3 35.43 -1.20 1.95
C LYS A 3 34.72 -2.18 2.89
N HIS A 4 35.24 -2.44 4.09
CA HIS A 4 34.68 -3.44 5.00
C HIS A 4 33.46 -2.93 5.80
N LEU A 5 33.35 -1.62 6.04
CA LEU A 5 32.17 -1.01 6.67
C LEU A 5 30.97 -1.01 5.71
N PHE A 6 31.20 -0.64 4.44
CA PHE A 6 30.16 -0.68 3.40
C PHE A 6 29.60 -2.09 3.15
N PHE A 7 30.42 -3.13 3.32
CA PHE A 7 30.00 -4.53 3.15
C PHE A 7 29.10 -5.04 4.29
N LEU A 8 29.29 -4.53 5.51
CA LEU A 8 28.47 -4.90 6.66
C LEU A 8 27.13 -4.16 6.60
N ASP A 9 27.17 -2.87 6.22
CA ASP A 9 26.00 -2.02 6.00
C ASP A 9 25.12 -2.54 4.84
N SER A 10 25.74 -2.99 3.74
CA SER A 10 25.04 -3.65 2.63
C SER A 10 24.33 -4.93 3.07
N LYS A 11 24.92 -5.71 3.98
CA LYS A 11 24.32 -6.96 4.46
C LYS A 11 23.13 -6.71 5.38
N THR A 12 23.21 -5.65 6.20
CA THR A 12 22.07 -5.18 7.00
C THR A 12 20.99 -4.53 6.16
N LEU A 13 21.34 -3.81 5.10
CA LEU A 13 20.39 -3.17 4.18
C LEU A 13 19.70 -4.22 3.30
N ASP A 14 20.42 -5.22 2.79
CA ASP A 14 19.84 -6.38 2.10
C ASP A 14 18.88 -7.16 3.00
N TRP A 15 19.17 -7.27 4.30
CA TRP A 15 18.26 -7.89 5.27
C TRP A 15 17.05 -7.00 5.59
N LEU A 16 17.21 -5.67 5.62
CA LEU A 16 16.11 -4.72 5.83
C LEU A 16 15.23 -4.54 4.59
N THR A 17 15.78 -4.72 3.39
CA THR A 17 15.09 -4.54 2.11
C THR A 17 13.74 -5.28 2.04
N PRO A 18 13.63 -6.58 2.40
CA PRO A 18 12.33 -7.25 2.45
C PRO A 18 11.39 -6.65 3.49
N TYR A 19 11.88 -6.22 4.66
CA TYR A 19 11.05 -5.57 5.68
C TYR A 19 10.53 -4.21 5.24
N ILE A 20 11.37 -3.40 4.58
CA ILE A 20 10.96 -2.11 4.00
C ILE A 20 9.95 -2.34 2.88
N LEU A 21 10.14 -3.37 2.05
CA LEU A 21 9.20 -3.72 0.98
C LEU A 21 7.84 -4.12 1.54
N VAL A 22 7.82 -4.94 2.59
CA VAL A 22 6.57 -5.35 3.29
C VAL A 22 5.90 -4.14 3.91
N LEU A 23 6.65 -3.29 4.63
CA LEU A 23 6.12 -2.08 5.25
C LEU A 23 5.58 -1.08 4.22
N ALA A 24 6.29 -0.88 3.11
CA ALA A 24 5.85 -0.02 2.01
C ALA A 24 4.59 -0.58 1.33
N SER A 25 4.56 -1.89 1.08
CA SER A 25 3.40 -2.61 0.56
C SER A 25 2.16 -2.41 1.45
N ASP A 26 2.30 -2.58 2.77
CA ASP A 26 1.20 -2.37 3.72
C ASP A 26 0.77 -0.89 3.80
N THR A 27 1.72 0.03 3.73
CA THR A 27 1.44 1.49 3.71
C THR A 27 0.69 1.89 2.43
N ILE A 28 1.04 1.31 1.28
CA ILE A 28 0.34 1.54 0.01
C ILE A 28 -1.09 1.01 0.09
N ALA A 29 -1.30 -0.21 0.60
CA ALA A 29 -2.63 -0.77 0.76
C ALA A 29 -3.50 0.07 1.70
N PHE A 30 -2.93 0.55 2.81
CA PHE A 30 -3.61 1.47 3.72
C PHE A 30 -3.99 2.79 3.03
N ASN A 31 -3.08 3.41 2.29
CA ASN A 31 -3.38 4.64 1.56
C ASN A 31 -4.46 4.46 0.49
N VAL A 32 -4.46 3.34 -0.24
CA VAL A 32 -5.53 3.02 -1.21
C VAL A 32 -6.87 2.83 -0.51
N PHE A 33 -6.90 2.20 0.68
CA PHE A 33 -8.10 2.09 1.50
C PHE A 33 -8.63 3.47 1.93
N VAL A 34 -7.76 4.33 2.46
CA VAL A 34 -8.12 5.69 2.87
C VAL A 34 -8.62 6.52 1.67
N LEU A 35 -7.92 6.44 0.54
CA LEU A 35 -8.31 7.15 -0.68
C LEU A 35 -9.67 6.67 -1.20
N THR A 36 -9.93 5.36 -1.14
CA THR A 36 -11.24 4.80 -1.48
C THR A 36 -12.31 5.40 -0.57
N PHE A 37 -12.09 5.42 0.74
CA PHE A 37 -13.06 5.93 1.70
C PHE A 37 -13.35 7.43 1.50
N VAL A 38 -12.30 8.24 1.34
CA VAL A 38 -12.43 9.68 1.04
C VAL A 38 -13.17 9.89 -0.27
N SER A 39 -12.82 9.12 -1.30
CA SER A 39 -13.48 9.19 -2.61
C SER A 39 -14.96 8.83 -2.52
N VAL A 40 -15.33 7.80 -1.75
CA VAL A 40 -16.72 7.40 -1.53
C VAL A 40 -17.51 8.53 -0.89
N VAL A 41 -16.96 9.19 0.13
CA VAL A 41 -17.62 10.33 0.79
C VAL A 41 -17.85 11.47 -0.20
N VAL A 42 -16.85 11.80 -1.03
CA VAL A 42 -16.94 12.87 -2.04
C VAL A 42 -17.94 12.50 -3.14
N PHE A 43 -17.83 11.30 -3.71
CA PHE A 43 -18.70 10.86 -4.80
C PHE A 43 -20.13 10.61 -4.35
N ASN A 44 -20.37 10.22 -3.09
CA ASN A 44 -21.73 10.05 -2.58
C ASN A 44 -22.51 11.37 -2.57
N SER A 45 -21.82 12.52 -2.42
CA SER A 45 -22.44 13.84 -2.54
C SER A 45 -22.75 14.23 -3.99
N LEU A 46 -22.04 13.67 -4.97
CA LEU A 46 -22.18 14.02 -6.38
C LEU A 46 -23.13 13.07 -7.10
N ASN A 47 -22.96 11.76 -6.89
CA ASN A 47 -23.73 10.70 -7.49
C ASN A 47 -23.50 9.38 -6.73
N SER A 48 -24.55 8.85 -6.12
CA SER A 48 -24.50 7.59 -5.36
C SER A 48 -24.05 6.38 -6.20
N MET A 49 -24.31 6.39 -7.52
CA MET A 49 -23.86 5.31 -8.41
C MET A 49 -22.34 5.30 -8.61
N LEU A 50 -21.70 6.49 -8.63
CA LEU A 50 -20.23 6.59 -8.68
C LEU A 50 -19.61 6.13 -7.36
N ALA A 51 -20.25 6.46 -6.22
CA ALA A 51 -19.80 5.99 -4.92
C ALA A 51 -19.78 4.46 -4.85
N LEU A 52 -20.83 3.79 -5.35
CA LEU A 52 -20.90 2.32 -5.42
C LEU A 52 -19.78 1.72 -6.29
N MET A 53 -19.47 2.32 -7.45
CA MET A 53 -18.34 1.86 -8.29
C MET A 53 -17.00 1.97 -7.56
N VAL A 54 -16.77 3.07 -6.85
CA VAL A 54 -15.52 3.29 -6.09
C VAL A 54 -15.41 2.30 -4.93
N ILE A 55 -16.51 2.03 -4.22
CA ILE A 55 -16.55 0.98 -3.19
C ILE A 55 -16.17 -0.37 -3.79
N PHE A 56 -16.76 -0.75 -4.93
CA PHE A 56 -16.50 -2.04 -5.55
C PHE A 56 -15.03 -2.20 -5.98
N LEU A 57 -14.45 -1.16 -6.57
CA LEU A 57 -13.04 -1.15 -7.00
C LEU A 57 -12.07 -1.18 -5.81
N GLY A 58 -12.32 -0.34 -4.79
CA GLY A 58 -11.44 -0.28 -3.62
C GLY A 58 -11.53 -1.53 -2.76
N TRP A 59 -12.72 -2.09 -2.56
CA TRP A 59 -12.90 -3.35 -1.85
C TRP A 59 -12.25 -4.51 -2.60
N GLY A 60 -12.41 -4.56 -3.93
CA GLY A 60 -11.74 -5.54 -4.78
C GLY A 60 -10.22 -5.48 -4.66
N TYR A 61 -9.64 -4.27 -4.62
CA TYR A 61 -8.21 -4.08 -4.41
C TYR A 61 -7.75 -4.56 -3.03
N VAL A 62 -8.46 -4.21 -1.96
CA VAL A 62 -8.09 -4.59 -0.59
C VAL A 62 -8.17 -6.10 -0.39
N ILE A 63 -9.24 -6.76 -0.85
CA ILE A 63 -9.34 -8.22 -0.80
C ILE A 63 -8.24 -8.87 -1.64
N GLY A 64 -8.04 -8.40 -2.88
CA GLY A 64 -7.01 -8.95 -3.77
C GLY A 64 -5.61 -8.82 -3.18
N PHE A 65 -5.29 -7.68 -2.58
CA PHE A 65 -4.04 -7.45 -1.87
C PHE A 65 -3.86 -8.44 -0.70
N TRP A 66 -4.90 -8.67 0.09
CA TRP A 66 -4.82 -9.58 1.25
C TRP A 66 -4.73 -11.06 0.84
N LEU A 67 -5.33 -11.45 -0.29
CA LEU A 67 -5.24 -12.81 -0.84
C LEU A 67 -3.93 -13.10 -1.56
N LEU A 68 -3.26 -12.07 -2.09
CA LEU A 68 -2.01 -12.19 -2.86
C LEU A 68 -0.75 -11.90 -2.03
N LYS A 69 -0.90 -11.47 -0.77
CA LYS A 69 0.18 -11.28 0.21
C LYS A 69 0.72 -12.64 0.67
#